data_AF-A0A2M9YSM5-F1
#
_entry.id   AF-A0A2M9YSM5-F1
#
_cell.length_a   1.000
_cell.length_b   1.000
_cell.length_c   1.000
_cell.angle_alpha   90.00
_cell.angle_beta   90.00
_cell.angle_gamma   90.00
#
_symmetry.space_group_name_H-M   'P 1'
#
loop_
_entity.id
_entity.type
_entity.pdbx_description
1 polymer ?
#
loop_
_entity_poly.entity_id
_entity_poly.type
_entity_poly.pdbx_seq_one_letter_code
_entity_poly.pdbx_strand_id
1 'polypeptide(L)'
;MGWITNSKVPLVVLPVFVLFSFSALFSETKVLSLSDLQRSGLELTGKNGEQKTLKLQTRDRSAGSDLYLNFDSGEPANLKDISGNYKVLTSSFLPDSENVLHAKRSARFSGKRTGIRIAHSNSGVLTSKDLTEEFYIAFSILPGTVEKDATLISKLYETSGNTYGWDLKIADDKLKAGFHSFFETEEKRFLSLQLVSNTILKKNQWNRIVLYFNPSEREIVLYLNGKESARGSIPANKNLIRMGFHPEDTTSFRIASSYYGWMENFAVFRGKPDPGAEDVSFSAQNFDPDTHTTQSKFGTAISPVYKSKYSSAFLEEIELKAVVPKSSAMELYFRVSPTTFHPTSEGPAWIAVDLRKLESFKLDTLDPDSYRISLKNSLKKFLGISENREDLLPFRYYQWRIKFKSDPSGNQTPELKNLTLTYRETIPPVRPLGLKVAENTIDDSGPSVCLSWKSNPEREVINGGGYFIHYGIHPDRMVGIVRGTYPLTNEAPNKKTRTKHPASDYLDPITGLPDGKNAGSIQEYYNKLNVCIDNRIISLNAEILLEKNQLFLKKGTTYYFRISAYNKAYHFQTGKDQVSPLSDPVEVYFLSE
;
A
#
# COMPACT_ATOMS: atom_id res chain seq x y z
N MET A 1 5.54 -79.51 1.55
CA MET A 1 4.38 -80.35 1.95
C MET A 1 4.28 -80.22 3.46
N GLY A 2 3.52 -79.30 4.02
CA GLY A 2 2.06 -79.19 3.90
C GLY A 2 1.51 -79.51 5.30
N TRP A 3 1.56 -78.55 6.22
CA TRP A 3 1.02 -78.69 7.57
C TRP A 3 -0.09 -77.67 7.80
N ILE A 4 -1.24 -78.25 8.12
CA ILE A 4 -2.55 -77.64 8.32
C ILE A 4 -2.51 -76.74 9.56
N THR A 5 -2.93 -75.49 9.39
CA THR A 5 -3.06 -74.51 10.45
C THR A 5 -4.39 -74.68 11.18
N ASN A 6 -4.29 -74.89 12.50
CA ASN A 6 -5.41 -74.82 13.43
C ASN A 6 -5.80 -73.35 13.67
N SER A 7 -7.08 -73.07 13.52
CA SER A 7 -7.70 -71.79 13.82
C SER A 7 -7.84 -71.57 15.33
N LYS A 8 -7.36 -70.42 15.83
CA LYS A 8 -7.82 -69.82 17.07
C LYS A 8 -8.08 -68.33 16.83
N VAL A 9 -9.31 -67.96 17.15
CA VAL A 9 -9.97 -66.66 16.99
C VAL A 9 -9.16 -65.52 17.65
N PRO A 10 -8.92 -64.38 16.99
CA PRO A 10 -8.46 -63.19 17.66
C PRO A 10 -9.63 -62.36 18.19
N LEU A 11 -9.43 -61.90 19.41
CA LEU A 11 -10.16 -60.90 20.17
C LEU A 11 -10.67 -59.75 19.28
N VAL A 12 -11.98 -59.51 19.28
CA VAL A 12 -12.58 -58.30 18.70
C VAL A 12 -12.22 -57.11 19.59
N VAL A 13 -11.22 -56.34 19.16
CA VAL A 13 -10.93 -55.02 19.73
C VAL A 13 -11.93 -54.04 19.13
N LEU A 14 -12.93 -53.63 19.92
CA LEU A 14 -13.78 -52.49 19.59
C LEU A 14 -12.88 -51.25 19.42
N PRO A 15 -12.98 -50.49 18.31
CA PRO A 15 -12.32 -49.20 18.22
C PRO A 15 -13.11 -48.23 19.10
N VAL A 16 -12.49 -47.82 20.21
CA VAL A 16 -12.92 -46.64 20.96
C VAL A 16 -12.75 -45.45 20.02
N PHE A 17 -13.87 -44.96 19.47
CA PHE A 17 -13.92 -43.69 18.76
C PHE A 17 -13.59 -42.58 19.77
N VAL A 18 -12.32 -42.16 19.80
CA VAL A 18 -11.92 -40.91 20.42
C VAL A 18 -12.45 -39.80 19.51
N LEU A 19 -13.64 -39.30 19.82
CA LEU A 19 -14.16 -38.04 19.27
C LEU A 19 -13.26 -36.91 19.78
N PHE A 20 -12.24 -36.57 19.00
CA PHE A 20 -11.57 -35.28 19.14
C PHE A 20 -12.60 -34.18 18.86
N SER A 21 -12.95 -33.42 19.90
CA SER A 21 -13.70 -32.16 19.76
C SER A 21 -12.89 -31.20 18.90
N PHE A 22 -13.20 -31.15 17.61
CA PHE A 22 -12.71 -30.12 16.71
C PHE A 22 -13.32 -28.78 17.14
N SER A 23 -12.57 -27.93 17.82
CA SER A 23 -12.83 -26.50 17.75
C SER A 23 -12.62 -26.08 16.31
N ALA A 24 -13.70 -25.77 15.60
CA ALA A 24 -13.63 -25.29 14.23
C ALA A 24 -13.00 -23.88 14.23
N LEU A 25 -11.68 -23.85 14.13
CA LEU A 25 -10.90 -22.65 13.88
C LEU A 25 -11.05 -22.35 12.39
N PHE A 26 -11.76 -21.28 12.05
CA PHE A 26 -11.91 -20.83 10.68
C PHE A 26 -10.89 -19.75 10.39
N SER A 27 -9.93 -20.04 9.50
CA SER A 27 -9.08 -19.03 8.88
C SER A 27 -9.82 -18.45 7.68
N GLU A 28 -10.00 -17.14 7.68
CA GLU A 28 -10.57 -16.38 6.56
C GLU A 28 -9.41 -15.85 5.70
N THR A 29 -9.51 -16.04 4.38
CA THR A 29 -8.53 -15.53 3.42
C THR A 29 -9.16 -14.43 2.57
N LYS A 30 -8.55 -13.25 2.55
CA LYS A 30 -9.01 -12.07 1.79
C LYS A 30 -7.95 -11.63 0.79
N VAL A 31 -8.32 -11.61 -0.48
CA VAL A 31 -7.55 -10.93 -1.54
C VAL A 31 -7.80 -9.43 -1.45
N LEU A 32 -6.74 -8.64 -1.28
CA LEU A 32 -6.83 -7.20 -1.09
C LEU A 32 -6.82 -6.49 -2.45
N SER A 33 -7.88 -5.73 -2.72
CA SER A 33 -8.03 -4.97 -3.96
C SER A 33 -6.97 -3.87 -4.06
N LEU A 34 -6.18 -3.88 -5.14
CA LEU A 34 -5.25 -2.80 -5.45
C LEU A 34 -5.98 -1.54 -5.95
N SER A 35 -7.19 -1.69 -6.49
CA SER A 35 -7.94 -0.59 -7.12
C SER A 35 -8.41 0.47 -6.13
N ASP A 36 -8.63 0.07 -4.88
CA ASP A 36 -9.20 0.93 -3.84
C ASP A 36 -8.14 1.77 -3.13
N LEU A 37 -6.87 1.67 -3.56
CA LEU A 37 -5.74 2.34 -2.95
C LEU A 37 -5.73 3.83 -3.25
N GLN A 38 -5.61 4.63 -2.19
CA GLN A 38 -5.17 6.02 -2.29
C GLN A 38 -3.67 6.02 -2.59
N ARG A 39 -3.29 6.49 -3.78
CA ARG A 39 -1.92 6.43 -4.31
C ARG A 39 -1.29 7.81 -4.39
N SER A 40 -0.01 7.89 -4.05
CA SER A 40 0.85 9.06 -4.22
C SER A 40 2.19 8.61 -4.80
N GLY A 41 2.49 9.00 -6.05
CA GLY A 41 3.68 8.54 -6.77
C GLY A 41 3.65 7.06 -7.19
N LEU A 42 2.48 6.42 -7.17
CA LEU A 42 2.25 5.05 -7.66
C LEU A 42 1.14 5.05 -8.70
N GLU A 43 1.24 4.15 -9.67
CA GLU A 43 0.23 3.94 -10.71
C GLU A 43 -0.22 2.48 -10.79
N LEU A 44 -1.44 2.28 -11.29
CA LEU A 44 -1.99 0.95 -11.59
C LEU A 44 -1.96 0.75 -13.09
N THR A 45 -1.38 -0.36 -13.53
CA THR A 45 -1.33 -0.76 -14.94
C THR A 45 -1.99 -2.12 -15.15
N GLY A 46 -2.63 -2.31 -16.31
CA GLY A 46 -3.38 -3.52 -16.68
C GLY A 46 -4.73 -3.16 -17.30
N LYS A 47 -5.19 -3.92 -18.31
CA LYS A 47 -6.49 -3.68 -18.96
C LYS A 47 -7.64 -4.13 -18.07
N ASN A 48 -8.86 -3.64 -18.35
CA ASN A 48 -10.07 -4.12 -17.69
C ASN A 48 -10.21 -5.63 -17.91
N GLY A 49 -10.26 -6.42 -16.82
CA GLY A 49 -10.34 -7.88 -16.86
C GLY A 49 -9.00 -8.61 -16.69
N GLU A 50 -7.87 -7.91 -16.78
CA GLU A 50 -6.53 -8.46 -16.49
C GLU A 50 -6.11 -8.17 -15.04
N GLN A 51 -5.16 -8.96 -14.53
CA GLN A 51 -4.56 -8.72 -13.22
C GLN A 51 -3.86 -7.36 -13.20
N LYS A 52 -4.38 -6.43 -12.41
CA LYS A 52 -3.77 -5.11 -12.26
C LYS A 52 -2.46 -5.22 -11.48
N THR A 53 -1.47 -4.43 -11.90
CA THR A 53 -0.15 -4.35 -11.27
C THR A 53 0.06 -2.94 -10.77
N LEU A 54 0.43 -2.80 -9.50
CA LEU A 54 0.84 -1.55 -8.89
C LEU A 54 2.35 -1.37 -9.08
N LYS A 55 2.78 -0.18 -9.52
CA LYS A 55 4.21 0.18 -9.72
C LYS A 55 4.46 1.66 -9.43
N LEU A 56 5.73 2.08 -9.39
CA LEU A 56 6.06 3.52 -9.32
C LEU A 56 5.51 4.26 -10.53
N GLN A 57 4.97 5.44 -10.30
CA GLN A 57 4.55 6.33 -11.37
C GLN A 57 5.78 6.76 -12.17
N THR A 58 5.71 6.67 -13.50
CA THR A 58 6.78 7.15 -14.37
C THR A 58 6.90 8.66 -14.29
N ARG A 59 8.12 9.19 -14.41
CA ARG A 59 8.37 10.63 -14.38
C ARG A 59 7.54 11.35 -15.45
N ASP A 60 6.84 12.41 -15.06
CA ASP A 60 6.23 13.34 -16.02
C ASP A 60 7.34 14.17 -16.68
N ARG A 61 7.58 13.90 -17.96
CA ARG A 61 8.62 14.55 -18.76
C ARG A 61 8.18 15.90 -19.32
N SER A 62 6.90 16.26 -19.19
CA SER A 62 6.38 17.57 -19.61
C SER A 62 6.41 18.61 -18.48
N ALA A 63 6.56 18.18 -17.23
CA ALA A 63 6.51 19.07 -16.08
C ALA A 63 7.61 20.14 -16.14
N GLY A 64 7.21 21.42 -16.13
CA GLY A 64 8.12 22.56 -16.14
C GLY A 64 8.77 22.88 -17.49
N SER A 65 8.34 22.24 -18.59
CA SER A 65 8.86 22.53 -19.92
C SER A 65 8.37 23.87 -20.47
N ASP A 66 9.24 24.62 -21.13
CA ASP A 66 8.90 25.78 -21.96
C ASP A 66 8.30 25.34 -23.31
N LEU A 67 8.72 24.18 -23.85
CA LEU A 67 8.14 23.52 -25.02
C LEU A 67 8.14 22.00 -24.75
N TYR A 68 7.05 21.30 -25.05
CA TYR A 68 7.02 19.84 -25.02
C TYR A 68 6.19 19.27 -26.16
N LEU A 69 6.82 18.46 -27.01
CA LEU A 69 6.16 17.75 -28.10
C LEU A 69 5.90 16.30 -27.70
N ASN A 70 4.63 15.95 -27.52
CA ASN A 70 4.21 14.58 -27.25
C ASN A 70 3.78 13.86 -28.54
N PHE A 71 4.38 12.71 -28.82
CA PHE A 71 4.05 11.86 -29.97
C PHE A 71 3.03 10.76 -29.65
N ASP A 72 2.55 10.65 -28.40
CA ASP A 72 1.63 9.60 -27.94
C ASP A 72 0.28 9.56 -28.67
N SER A 73 -0.24 10.71 -29.11
CA SER A 73 -1.53 10.79 -29.82
C SER A 73 -1.50 10.03 -31.15
N GLY A 74 -0.32 9.88 -31.74
CA GLY A 74 -0.05 9.19 -33.01
C GLY A 74 -0.40 9.94 -34.28
N GLU A 75 -1.32 10.92 -34.27
CA GLU A 75 -1.63 11.68 -35.48
C GLU A 75 -0.74 12.92 -35.60
N PRO A 76 0.10 13.04 -36.66
CA PRO A 76 0.97 14.20 -36.84
C PRO A 76 0.21 15.52 -36.88
N ALA A 77 -0.97 15.55 -37.52
CA ALA A 77 -1.81 16.74 -37.63
C ALA A 77 -2.28 17.29 -36.27
N ASN A 78 -2.33 16.45 -35.25
CA ASN A 78 -2.76 16.83 -33.90
C ASN A 78 -1.57 17.18 -32.99
N LEU A 79 -0.33 17.15 -33.49
CA LEU A 79 0.84 17.52 -32.71
C LEU A 79 0.74 18.97 -32.28
N LYS A 80 0.80 19.20 -30.96
CA LYS A 80 0.80 20.51 -30.34
C LYS A 80 1.85 20.54 -29.25
N ASP A 81 2.28 21.75 -28.93
CA ASP A 81 3.06 22.01 -27.72
C ASP A 81 2.15 21.87 -26.49
N ILE A 82 2.48 20.96 -25.59
CA ILE A 82 1.72 20.72 -24.35
C ILE A 82 1.91 21.87 -23.35
N SER A 83 3.05 22.57 -23.35
CA SER A 83 3.25 23.72 -22.47
C SER A 83 2.41 24.93 -22.89
N GLY A 84 2.06 25.00 -24.18
CA GLY A 84 1.21 26.04 -24.76
C GLY A 84 1.96 27.32 -25.18
N ASN A 85 3.29 27.36 -25.10
CA ASN A 85 4.07 28.57 -25.42
C ASN A 85 4.38 28.72 -26.92
N TYR A 86 4.26 27.63 -27.68
CA TYR A 86 4.59 27.61 -29.10
C TYR A 86 3.48 27.05 -29.98
N LYS A 87 3.36 27.62 -31.18
CA LYS A 87 2.47 27.11 -32.22
C LYS A 87 3.23 26.17 -33.16
N VAL A 88 2.76 24.93 -33.28
CA VAL A 88 3.21 24.01 -34.35
C VAL A 88 2.57 24.46 -35.66
N LEU A 89 3.41 24.81 -36.65
CA LEU A 89 2.97 25.25 -37.98
C LEU A 89 2.67 24.06 -38.88
N THR A 90 3.58 23.08 -38.90
CA THR A 90 3.47 21.86 -39.69
C THR A 90 4.15 20.71 -38.96
N SER A 91 3.61 19.51 -39.10
CA SER A 91 4.14 18.28 -38.50
C SER A 91 3.94 17.13 -39.47
N SER A 92 5.03 16.48 -39.85
CA SER A 92 5.05 15.32 -40.74
C SER A 92 6.01 14.29 -40.18
N PHE A 93 5.48 13.14 -39.75
CA PHE A 93 6.22 11.98 -39.25
C PHE A 93 5.30 10.75 -39.31
N LEU A 94 5.87 9.56 -39.15
CA LEU A 94 5.11 8.32 -39.01
C LEU A 94 5.13 7.89 -37.53
N PRO A 95 3.97 7.75 -36.86
CA PRO A 95 3.95 7.24 -35.50
C PRO A 95 4.38 5.76 -35.46
N ASP A 96 5.17 5.38 -34.46
CA ASP A 96 5.62 4.00 -34.29
C ASP A 96 5.47 3.59 -32.81
N SER A 97 4.77 2.47 -32.55
CA SER A 97 4.56 1.93 -31.21
C SER A 97 5.51 0.78 -30.85
N GLU A 98 6.29 0.27 -31.81
CA GLU A 98 7.24 -0.81 -31.59
C GLU A 98 8.61 -0.27 -31.21
N ASN A 99 9.08 0.76 -31.92
CA ASN A 99 10.35 1.41 -31.64
C ASN A 99 10.14 2.59 -30.70
N VAL A 100 10.05 2.32 -29.40
CA VAL A 100 9.84 3.33 -28.36
C VAL A 100 10.90 3.27 -27.26
N LEU A 101 11.17 4.41 -26.61
CA LEU A 101 12.08 4.47 -25.45
C LEU A 101 11.30 4.55 -24.13
N HIS A 102 10.47 5.58 -23.98
CA HIS A 102 9.64 5.78 -22.78
C HIS A 102 8.20 6.15 -23.09
N ALA A 103 7.94 6.68 -24.28
CA ALA A 103 6.60 7.10 -24.71
C ALA A 103 5.76 5.89 -25.15
N LYS A 104 4.46 6.11 -25.39
CA LYS A 104 3.60 5.10 -26.02
C LYS A 104 3.90 4.94 -27.50
N ARG A 105 4.39 6.02 -28.13
CA ARG A 105 4.74 6.08 -29.55
C ARG A 105 5.91 7.03 -29.75
N SER A 106 6.76 6.73 -30.73
CA SER A 106 7.81 7.62 -31.22
C SER A 106 7.44 8.23 -32.57
N ALA A 107 8.12 9.32 -32.94
CA ALA A 107 8.01 9.92 -34.25
C ALA A 107 9.12 9.41 -35.18
N ARG A 108 8.74 8.67 -36.23
CA ARG A 108 9.66 8.22 -37.28
C ARG A 108 9.73 9.24 -38.42
N PHE A 109 10.94 9.65 -38.74
CA PHE A 109 11.27 10.58 -39.82
C PHE A 109 11.92 9.83 -40.99
N SER A 110 11.59 10.25 -42.21
CA SER A 110 12.02 9.68 -43.49
C SER A 110 12.86 10.67 -44.29
N GLY A 111 13.79 11.37 -43.63
CA GLY A 111 14.67 12.36 -44.25
C GLY A 111 13.93 13.64 -44.64
N LYS A 112 14.25 14.19 -45.82
CA LYS A 112 13.78 15.51 -46.27
C LYS A 112 12.25 15.64 -46.49
N ARG A 113 11.51 14.53 -46.46
CA ARG A 113 10.04 14.51 -46.66
C ARG A 113 9.24 14.74 -45.38
N THR A 114 9.90 14.62 -44.23
CA THR A 114 9.29 14.68 -42.90
C THR A 114 9.97 15.77 -42.07
N GLY A 115 9.30 16.22 -41.02
CA GLY A 115 9.83 17.25 -40.14
C GLY A 115 8.72 18.01 -39.44
N ILE A 116 9.11 18.79 -38.44
CA ILE A 116 8.21 19.64 -37.68
C ILE A 116 8.70 21.08 -37.77
N ARG A 117 7.78 22.03 -37.96
CA ARG A 117 8.06 23.46 -37.96
C ARG A 117 7.29 24.11 -36.84
N ILE A 118 8.00 24.86 -36.01
CA ILE A 118 7.46 25.62 -34.90
C ILE A 118 7.53 27.10 -35.27
N ALA A 119 6.45 27.83 -34.99
CA ALA A 119 6.39 29.26 -35.23
C ALA A 119 7.40 30.00 -34.36
N HIS A 120 7.85 31.16 -34.83
CA HIS A 120 8.51 32.11 -33.97
C HIS A 120 7.55 32.54 -32.85
N SER A 121 8.03 32.53 -31.61
CA SER A 121 7.31 32.99 -30.42
C SER A 121 8.11 34.09 -29.72
N ASN A 122 7.41 35.13 -29.26
CA ASN A 122 8.01 36.21 -28.48
C ASN A 122 8.03 35.92 -26.98
N SER A 123 7.31 34.88 -26.51
CA SER A 123 7.21 34.54 -25.08
C SER A 123 8.15 33.41 -24.64
N GLY A 124 8.51 32.51 -25.55
CA GLY A 124 9.32 31.34 -25.22
C GLY A 124 10.81 31.52 -25.48
N VAL A 125 11.65 30.78 -24.76
CA VAL A 125 13.12 30.94 -24.78
C VAL A 125 13.78 30.43 -26.08
N LEU A 126 13.24 29.40 -26.70
CA LEU A 126 13.78 28.74 -27.90
C LEU A 126 13.96 29.67 -29.11
N THR A 127 13.11 30.69 -29.23
CA THR A 127 13.08 31.62 -30.37
C THR A 127 13.30 33.07 -29.95
N SER A 128 13.66 33.32 -28.68
CA SER A 128 13.92 34.67 -28.19
C SER A 128 15.07 35.30 -28.97
N LYS A 129 14.91 36.57 -29.36
CA LYS A 129 15.96 37.34 -30.03
C LYS A 129 17.22 37.40 -29.17
N ASP A 130 17.02 37.59 -27.86
CA ASP A 130 18.08 37.70 -26.87
C ASP A 130 17.96 36.57 -25.86
N LEU A 131 19.00 35.76 -25.76
CA LEU A 131 19.11 34.71 -24.76
C LEU A 131 19.78 35.31 -23.53
N THR A 132 18.99 35.58 -22.49
CA THR A 132 19.46 36.14 -21.21
C THR A 132 19.38 35.14 -20.07
N GLU A 133 18.50 34.15 -20.20
CA GLU A 133 18.29 33.10 -19.20
C GLU A 133 18.94 31.79 -19.63
N GLU A 134 19.36 31.00 -18.65
CA GLU A 134 19.80 29.63 -18.89
C GLU A 134 18.63 28.76 -19.36
N PHE A 135 18.88 27.88 -20.32
CA PHE A 135 17.90 26.89 -20.77
C PHE A 135 18.60 25.72 -21.46
N TYR A 136 17.87 24.62 -21.64
CA TYR A 136 18.36 23.48 -22.40
C TYR A 136 17.27 22.85 -23.26
N ILE A 137 17.73 22.21 -24.33
CA ILE A 137 16.91 21.42 -25.26
C ILE A 137 17.28 19.97 -25.05
N ALA A 138 16.30 19.10 -24.82
CA ALA A 138 16.51 17.69 -24.59
C ALA A 138 15.59 16.84 -25.45
N PHE A 139 16.13 15.81 -26.10
CA PHE A 139 15.39 14.87 -26.93
C PHE A 139 16.16 13.56 -27.09
N SER A 140 15.45 12.48 -27.39
CA SER A 140 16.04 11.16 -27.63
C SER A 140 15.88 10.78 -29.09
N ILE A 141 16.90 10.17 -29.67
CA ILE A 141 16.87 9.71 -31.07
C ILE A 141 17.35 8.28 -31.22
N LEU A 142 16.75 7.53 -32.13
CA LEU A 142 17.25 6.26 -32.63
C LEU A 142 17.64 6.45 -34.10
N PRO A 143 18.93 6.70 -34.42
CA PRO A 143 19.36 6.95 -35.78
C PRO A 143 19.15 5.73 -36.66
N GLY A 144 18.53 5.92 -37.83
CA GLY A 144 18.56 4.91 -38.89
C GLY A 144 19.86 5.00 -39.71
N THR A 145 19.84 4.48 -40.94
CA THR A 145 20.98 4.63 -41.87
C THR A 145 21.12 6.09 -42.32
N VAL A 146 22.18 6.76 -41.86
CA VAL A 146 22.53 8.12 -42.28
C VAL A 146 23.43 8.03 -43.52
N GLU A 147 23.00 8.56 -44.67
CA GLU A 147 23.78 8.48 -45.92
C GLU A 147 25.05 9.36 -45.89
N LYS A 148 24.98 10.56 -45.29
CA LYS A 148 26.13 11.48 -45.18
C LYS A 148 25.99 12.46 -44.01
N ASP A 149 24.91 13.23 -43.99
CA ASP A 149 24.57 14.20 -42.96
C ASP A 149 23.06 14.25 -42.69
N ALA A 150 22.68 14.53 -41.46
CA ALA A 150 21.28 14.65 -41.05
C ALA A 150 21.07 15.83 -40.11
N THR A 151 20.16 16.74 -40.43
CA THR A 151 19.83 17.90 -39.59
C THR A 151 18.74 17.52 -38.60
N LEU A 152 19.08 17.56 -37.32
CA LEU A 152 18.18 17.24 -36.21
C LEU A 152 17.35 18.45 -35.82
N ILE A 153 17.97 19.61 -35.69
CA ILE A 153 17.30 20.87 -35.38
C ILE A 153 18.02 22.02 -36.07
N SER A 154 17.26 23.04 -36.46
CA SER A 154 17.80 24.24 -37.09
C SER A 154 16.87 25.42 -36.95
N LYS A 155 17.45 26.60 -36.71
CA LYS A 155 16.82 27.89 -36.94
C LYS A 155 17.87 28.80 -37.57
N LEU A 156 17.76 28.97 -38.87
CA LEU A 156 18.72 29.68 -39.71
C LEU A 156 18.00 30.81 -40.44
N TYR A 157 18.64 31.98 -40.46
CA TYR A 157 18.21 33.16 -41.19
C TYR A 157 19.33 33.60 -42.13
N GLU A 158 19.00 33.74 -43.41
CA GLU A 158 19.97 34.12 -44.44
C GLU A 158 19.58 35.50 -44.98
N THR A 159 20.51 36.45 -44.90
CA THR A 159 20.32 37.80 -45.44
C THR A 159 21.66 38.38 -45.88
N SER A 160 21.65 39.12 -46.99
CA SER A 160 22.86 39.76 -47.55
C SER A 160 24.06 38.82 -47.71
N GLY A 161 23.82 37.55 -48.04
CA GLY A 161 24.86 36.53 -48.21
C GLY A 161 25.44 35.94 -46.91
N ASN A 162 24.96 36.37 -45.74
CA ASN A 162 25.38 35.88 -44.43
C ASN A 162 24.33 34.93 -43.84
N THR A 163 24.80 33.92 -43.11
CA THR A 163 23.96 33.00 -42.35
C THR A 163 24.01 33.34 -40.87
N TYR A 164 22.83 33.44 -40.24
CA TYR A 164 22.63 33.70 -38.82
C TYR A 164 21.84 32.57 -38.17
N GLY A 165 22.05 32.33 -36.89
CA GLY A 165 21.29 31.36 -36.10
C GLY A 165 22.12 30.11 -35.81
N TRP A 166 21.46 28.96 -35.70
CA TRP A 166 22.17 27.72 -35.36
C TRP A 166 21.49 26.46 -35.87
N ASP A 167 22.28 25.40 -35.94
CA ASP A 167 21.83 24.05 -36.27
C ASP A 167 22.57 22.99 -35.46
N LEU A 168 21.95 21.84 -35.30
CA LEU A 168 22.56 20.63 -34.78
C LEU A 168 22.33 19.49 -35.77
N LYS A 169 23.44 18.87 -36.18
CA LYS A 169 23.48 17.85 -37.23
C LYS A 169 24.21 16.60 -36.75
N ILE A 170 23.88 15.47 -37.37
CA ILE A 170 24.69 14.26 -37.37
C ILE A 170 25.57 14.32 -38.62
N ALA A 171 26.88 14.26 -38.44
CA ALA A 171 27.85 14.15 -39.54
C ALA A 171 29.04 13.32 -39.06
N ASP A 172 29.47 12.36 -39.88
CA ASP A 172 30.54 11.40 -39.54
C ASP A 172 30.25 10.65 -38.24
N ASP A 173 28.99 10.21 -38.06
CA ASP A 173 28.46 9.56 -36.86
C ASP A 173 28.61 10.37 -35.54
N LYS A 174 28.93 11.67 -35.64
CA LYS A 174 29.07 12.59 -34.50
C LYS A 174 28.04 13.70 -34.55
N LEU A 175 27.69 14.21 -33.38
CA LEU A 175 26.89 15.44 -33.26
C LEU A 175 27.77 16.66 -33.52
N LYS A 176 27.31 17.56 -34.38
CA LYS A 176 27.94 18.85 -34.69
C LYS A 176 26.91 19.95 -34.52
N ALA A 177 27.15 20.87 -33.58
CA ALA A 177 26.33 22.07 -33.41
C ALA A 177 27.07 23.28 -34.00
N GLY A 178 26.46 23.94 -34.98
CA GLY A 178 26.99 25.14 -35.61
C GLY A 178 26.18 26.35 -35.20
N PHE A 179 26.83 27.35 -34.62
CA PHE A 179 26.27 28.65 -34.26
C PHE A 179 26.86 29.69 -35.21
N HIS A 180 26.07 30.12 -36.20
CA HIS A 180 26.50 30.99 -37.28
C HIS A 180 26.13 32.42 -36.93
N SER A 181 27.11 33.31 -36.83
CA SER A 181 26.91 34.73 -36.53
C SER A 181 25.97 34.96 -35.34
N PHE A 182 26.07 34.09 -34.32
CA PHE A 182 25.09 33.98 -33.23
C PHE A 182 25.42 34.85 -32.01
N PHE A 183 26.64 35.38 -31.97
CA PHE A 183 27.13 36.22 -30.88
C PHE A 183 27.49 37.60 -31.42
N GLU A 184 26.91 38.66 -30.87
CA GLU A 184 27.18 40.04 -31.29
C GLU A 184 28.08 40.74 -30.27
N THR A 185 29.13 41.39 -30.77
CA THR A 185 30.07 42.21 -29.98
C THR A 185 29.61 43.67 -29.92
N GLU A 186 30.15 44.47 -29.00
CA GLU A 186 29.94 45.94 -28.93
C GLU A 186 30.23 46.66 -30.26
N GLU A 187 31.19 46.17 -31.05
CA GLU A 187 31.55 46.71 -32.37
C GLU A 187 30.59 46.31 -33.50
N LYS A 188 29.43 45.71 -33.18
CA LYS A 188 28.46 45.13 -34.14
C LYS A 188 29.05 44.06 -35.08
N ARG A 189 30.12 43.40 -34.66
CA ARG A 189 30.66 42.20 -35.32
C ARG A 189 29.92 40.97 -34.80
N PHE A 190 29.74 40.00 -35.69
CA PHE A 190 29.12 38.73 -35.36
C PHE A 190 30.17 37.62 -35.32
N LEU A 191 30.14 36.82 -34.26
CA LEU A 191 31.02 35.68 -34.06
C LEU A 191 30.24 34.37 -34.23
N SER A 192 30.95 33.33 -34.65
CA SER A 192 30.42 31.98 -34.81
C SER A 192 31.14 31.01 -33.86
N LEU A 193 30.45 29.94 -33.48
CA LEU A 193 30.99 28.87 -32.64
C LEU A 193 30.62 27.52 -33.26
N GLN A 194 31.50 26.54 -33.18
CA GLN A 194 31.20 25.18 -33.59
C GLN A 194 31.56 24.20 -32.47
N LEU A 195 30.62 23.33 -32.13
CA LEU A 195 30.82 22.22 -31.20
C LEU A 195 30.81 20.93 -31.99
N VAL A 196 31.80 20.07 -31.76
CA VAL A 196 31.86 18.71 -32.32
C VAL A 196 31.96 17.74 -31.17
N SER A 197 31.01 16.82 -31.06
CA SER A 197 31.02 15.80 -30.03
C SER A 197 32.30 14.95 -30.13
N ASN A 198 32.97 14.77 -29.00
CA ASN A 198 34.11 13.87 -28.87
C ASN A 198 33.69 12.39 -28.90
N THR A 199 32.39 12.10 -28.83
CA THR A 199 31.81 10.76 -28.74
C THR A 199 30.99 10.47 -30.00
N ILE A 200 31.01 9.22 -30.44
CA ILE A 200 30.26 8.74 -31.61
C ILE A 200 28.85 8.30 -31.16
N LEU A 201 27.84 8.58 -31.98
CA LEU A 201 26.48 8.11 -31.77
C LEU A 201 26.42 6.58 -31.85
N LYS A 202 25.72 5.96 -30.89
CA LYS A 202 25.52 4.52 -30.91
C LYS A 202 24.46 4.17 -31.96
N LYS A 203 24.85 3.42 -32.99
CA LYS A 203 23.92 2.94 -34.03
C LYS A 203 22.96 1.88 -33.44
N ASN A 204 21.73 1.85 -33.94
CA ASN A 204 20.68 0.91 -33.51
C ASN A 204 20.37 0.95 -32.00
N GLN A 205 20.68 2.06 -31.34
CA GLN A 205 20.35 2.30 -29.94
C GLN A 205 19.80 3.72 -29.78
N TRP A 206 18.96 3.91 -28.77
CA TRP A 206 18.51 5.24 -28.39
C TRP A 206 19.69 6.06 -27.85
N ASN A 207 19.79 7.30 -28.30
CA ASN A 207 20.77 8.27 -27.87
C ASN A 207 20.03 9.49 -27.31
N ARG A 208 20.29 9.83 -26.04
CA ARG A 208 19.76 11.03 -25.39
C ARG A 208 20.69 12.21 -25.64
N ILE A 209 20.14 13.29 -26.17
CA ILE A 209 20.87 14.52 -26.49
C ILE A 209 20.35 15.63 -25.60
N VAL A 210 21.27 16.37 -24.97
CA VAL A 210 20.96 17.61 -24.26
C VAL A 210 21.90 18.72 -24.74
N LEU A 211 21.33 19.83 -25.20
CA LEU A 211 22.07 21.03 -25.57
C LEU A 211 21.70 22.14 -24.59
N TYR A 212 22.66 22.56 -23.79
CA TYR A 212 22.49 23.54 -22.72
C TYR A 212 23.15 24.87 -23.09
N PHE A 213 22.44 25.96 -22.82
CA PHE A 213 22.84 27.33 -23.07
C PHE A 213 22.97 28.07 -21.75
N ASN A 214 24.14 28.64 -21.49
CA ASN A 214 24.42 29.52 -20.36
C ASN A 214 24.88 30.89 -20.89
N PRO A 215 23.95 31.83 -21.10
CA PRO A 215 24.30 33.14 -21.61
C PRO A 215 25.18 33.98 -20.68
N SER A 216 25.03 33.85 -19.35
CA SER A 216 25.86 34.55 -18.36
C SER A 216 27.35 34.21 -18.51
N GLU A 217 27.65 32.93 -18.73
CA GLU A 217 29.03 32.44 -18.93
C GLU A 217 29.43 32.38 -20.41
N ARG A 218 28.55 32.84 -21.32
CA ARG A 218 28.75 32.81 -22.79
C ARG A 218 29.07 31.40 -23.29
N GLU A 219 28.44 30.40 -22.70
CA GLU A 219 28.80 29.00 -22.83
C GLU A 219 27.65 28.17 -23.41
N ILE A 220 28.03 27.18 -24.21
CA ILE A 220 27.14 26.14 -24.71
C ILE A 220 27.78 24.78 -24.45
N VAL A 221 27.00 23.84 -23.89
CA VAL A 221 27.45 22.49 -23.56
C VAL A 221 26.54 21.46 -24.22
N LEU A 222 27.15 20.46 -24.85
CA LEU A 222 26.47 19.33 -25.48
C LEU A 222 26.72 18.05 -24.69
N TYR A 223 25.66 17.47 -24.15
CA TYR A 223 25.68 16.18 -23.51
C TYR A 223 25.11 15.10 -24.43
N LEU A 224 25.76 13.94 -24.43
CA LEU A 224 25.32 12.74 -25.11
C LEU A 224 25.25 11.60 -24.08
N ASN A 225 24.07 11.01 -23.91
CA ASN A 225 23.82 9.90 -22.98
C ASN A 225 24.28 10.21 -21.55
N GLY A 226 23.92 11.39 -21.04
CA GLY A 226 24.23 11.86 -19.69
C GLY A 226 25.67 12.31 -19.46
N LYS A 227 26.55 12.23 -20.47
CA LYS A 227 27.95 12.67 -20.37
C LYS A 227 28.21 13.89 -21.23
N GLU A 228 29.01 14.82 -20.73
CA GLU A 228 29.49 15.94 -21.52
C GLU A 228 30.34 15.44 -22.69
N SER A 229 30.01 15.90 -23.89
CA SER A 229 30.67 15.46 -25.13
C SER A 229 31.31 16.60 -25.92
N ALA A 230 30.85 17.83 -25.73
CA ALA A 230 31.49 19.04 -26.23
C ALA A 230 31.07 20.25 -25.40
N ARG A 231 31.95 21.26 -25.35
CA ARG A 231 31.74 22.55 -24.69
C ARG A 231 32.43 23.62 -25.50
N GLY A 232 31.83 24.79 -25.57
CA GLY A 232 32.47 25.95 -26.18
C GLY A 232 31.91 27.24 -25.61
N SER A 233 32.77 28.25 -25.54
CA SER A 233 32.42 29.56 -25.03
C SER A 233 33.11 30.65 -25.84
N ILE A 234 32.54 31.85 -25.81
CA ILE A 234 33.19 33.03 -26.37
C ILE A 234 34.03 33.70 -25.29
N PRO A 235 35.34 33.90 -25.52
CA PRO A 235 36.23 34.51 -24.53
C PRO A 235 35.73 35.86 -24.00
N ALA A 236 35.98 36.13 -22.72
CA ALA A 236 35.55 37.35 -22.04
C ALA A 236 36.02 38.64 -22.76
N ASN A 237 37.22 38.62 -23.34
CA ASN A 237 37.86 39.73 -24.04
C ASN A 237 37.21 40.13 -25.38
N LYS A 238 36.18 39.42 -25.85
CA LYS A 238 35.46 39.74 -27.09
C LYS A 238 34.27 40.69 -26.89
N ASN A 239 34.09 41.24 -25.68
CA ASN A 239 33.04 42.22 -25.33
C ASN A 239 31.69 41.94 -26.02
N LEU A 240 31.07 40.81 -25.67
CA LEU A 240 29.76 40.45 -26.19
C LEU A 240 28.67 41.34 -25.58
N ILE A 241 27.80 41.86 -26.44
CA ILE A 241 26.55 42.53 -26.05
C ILE A 241 25.36 41.59 -26.12
N ARG A 242 25.41 40.55 -26.97
CA ARG A 242 24.25 39.70 -27.25
C ARG A 242 24.64 38.29 -27.64
N MET A 243 23.84 37.34 -27.17
CA MET A 243 23.82 35.96 -27.60
C MET A 243 22.39 35.65 -28.05
N GLY A 244 22.20 35.25 -29.30
CA GLY A 244 20.85 34.98 -29.80
C GLY A 244 20.68 35.18 -31.30
N PHE A 245 19.42 35.24 -31.73
CA PHE A 245 19.09 35.35 -33.15
C PHE A 245 19.25 36.79 -33.65
N HIS A 246 19.37 36.93 -34.98
CA HIS A 246 19.38 38.24 -35.61
C HIS A 246 18.06 38.99 -35.31
N PRO A 247 18.04 40.32 -35.08
CA PRO A 247 16.83 41.04 -34.66
C PRO A 247 15.65 40.93 -35.62
N GLU A 248 15.93 40.77 -36.90
CA GLU A 248 14.93 40.61 -37.98
C GLU A 248 14.55 39.15 -38.27
N ASP A 249 15.09 38.19 -37.50
CA ASP A 249 14.84 36.76 -37.73
C ASP A 249 13.46 36.32 -37.24
N THR A 250 12.51 36.22 -38.18
CA THR A 250 11.16 35.67 -37.98
C THR A 250 11.02 34.22 -38.46
N THR A 251 12.14 33.56 -38.81
CA THR A 251 12.13 32.20 -39.37
C THR A 251 11.64 31.17 -38.34
N SER A 252 10.94 30.15 -38.84
CA SER A 252 10.44 29.02 -38.04
C SER A 252 11.58 28.14 -37.51
N PHE A 253 11.48 27.69 -36.26
CA PHE A 253 12.34 26.65 -35.73
C PHE A 253 11.97 25.30 -36.37
N ARG A 254 12.95 24.52 -36.80
CA ARG A 254 12.71 23.25 -37.52
C ARG A 254 13.31 22.08 -36.76
N ILE A 255 12.58 20.98 -36.74
CA ILE A 255 12.98 19.70 -36.13
C ILE A 255 12.93 18.62 -37.21
N ALA A 256 13.97 17.78 -37.22
CA ALA A 256 14.16 16.62 -38.08
C ALA A 256 14.10 16.91 -39.60
N SER A 257 14.55 18.09 -40.03
CA SER A 257 14.46 18.57 -41.42
C SER A 257 15.05 17.63 -42.48
N SER A 258 16.08 16.86 -42.15
CA SER A 258 16.65 15.83 -43.05
C SER A 258 16.99 14.53 -42.32
N TYR A 259 16.41 14.33 -41.13
CA TYR A 259 16.74 13.20 -40.27
C TYR A 259 15.97 11.94 -40.68
N TYR A 260 16.68 10.81 -40.68
CA TYR A 260 16.12 9.48 -40.91
C TYR A 260 16.31 8.65 -39.64
N GLY A 261 15.21 8.26 -39.00
CA GLY A 261 15.20 7.54 -37.73
C GLY A 261 14.02 7.93 -36.85
N TRP A 262 14.08 7.58 -35.57
CA TRP A 262 13.01 7.85 -34.60
C TRP A 262 13.44 8.93 -33.61
N MET A 263 12.45 9.65 -33.05
CA MET A 263 12.63 10.66 -32.02
C MET A 263 11.55 10.56 -30.95
N GLU A 264 11.91 10.83 -29.70
CA GLU A 264 11.00 10.94 -28.56
C GLU A 264 11.36 12.11 -27.64
N ASN A 265 10.37 12.56 -26.85
CA ASN A 265 10.52 13.48 -25.73
C ASN A 265 11.28 14.78 -26.09
N PHE A 266 10.88 15.43 -27.20
CA PHE A 266 11.47 16.70 -27.60
C PHE A 266 10.94 17.82 -26.70
N ALA A 267 11.84 18.40 -25.91
CA ALA A 267 11.48 19.37 -24.89
C ALA A 267 12.51 20.49 -24.76
N VAL A 268 12.05 21.63 -24.29
CA VAL A 268 12.88 22.78 -23.90
C VAL A 268 12.53 23.13 -22.47
N PHE A 269 13.53 23.39 -21.63
CA PHE A 269 13.37 23.73 -20.23
C PHE A 269 14.23 24.92 -19.87
N ARG A 270 13.74 25.75 -18.94
CA ARG A 270 14.52 26.85 -18.37
C ARG A 270 15.42 26.33 -17.24
N GLY A 271 16.57 26.98 -17.03
CA GLY A 271 17.57 26.63 -16.04
C GLY A 271 18.62 25.63 -16.52
N LYS A 272 19.37 25.09 -15.56
CA LYS A 272 20.46 24.13 -15.79
C LYS A 272 19.93 22.69 -15.82
N PRO A 273 20.37 21.84 -16.77
CA PRO A 273 19.97 20.44 -16.81
C PRO A 273 20.62 19.62 -15.69
N ASP A 274 19.98 18.51 -15.34
CA ASP A 274 20.59 17.36 -14.65
C ASP A 274 20.74 16.20 -15.67
N PRO A 275 21.88 16.10 -16.37
CA PRO A 275 22.06 15.14 -17.46
C PRO A 275 21.89 13.68 -17.02
N GLY A 276 22.14 13.36 -15.74
CA GLY A 276 22.00 12.00 -15.21
C GLY A 276 20.56 11.62 -14.91
N ALA A 277 19.73 12.57 -14.49
CA ALA A 277 18.32 12.33 -14.19
C ALA A 277 17.40 12.40 -15.43
N GLU A 278 17.86 12.96 -16.54
CA GLU A 278 17.02 13.15 -17.74
C GLU A 278 16.71 11.85 -18.50
N ASP A 279 17.48 10.77 -18.33
CA ASP A 279 17.32 9.52 -19.09
C ASP A 279 16.61 8.40 -18.29
N VAL A 280 16.19 8.67 -17.06
CA VAL A 280 15.66 7.64 -16.14
C VAL A 280 14.14 7.70 -16.04
N SER A 281 13.50 6.54 -15.91
CA SER A 281 12.03 6.43 -15.91
C SER A 281 11.41 6.78 -14.55
N PHE A 282 12.15 6.55 -13.47
CA PHE A 282 11.73 6.78 -12.10
C PHE A 282 12.70 7.73 -11.40
N SER A 283 12.29 8.32 -10.28
CA SER A 283 13.17 9.18 -9.49
C SER A 283 14.39 8.39 -8.98
N ALA A 284 15.58 8.77 -9.42
CA ALA A 284 16.83 8.22 -8.91
C ALA A 284 17.10 8.67 -7.47
N GLN A 285 18.07 8.04 -6.81
CA GLN A 285 18.54 8.50 -5.50
C GLN A 285 19.46 9.70 -5.70
N ASN A 286 19.18 10.78 -4.97
CA ASN A 286 20.05 11.95 -5.01
C ASN A 286 21.12 11.81 -3.93
N PHE A 287 22.38 11.71 -4.34
CA PHE A 287 23.52 11.69 -3.43
C PHE A 287 24.03 13.10 -3.23
N ASP A 288 24.01 13.54 -1.98
CA ASP A 288 24.61 14.78 -1.56
C ASP A 288 26.08 14.52 -1.16
N PRO A 289 27.05 14.99 -1.96
CA PRO A 289 28.46 14.76 -1.69
C PRO A 289 28.95 15.51 -0.43
N ASP A 290 28.31 16.61 -0.05
CA ASP A 290 28.73 17.44 1.07
C ASP A 290 28.31 16.81 2.41
N THR A 291 27.11 16.23 2.45
CA THR A 291 26.61 15.54 3.65
C THR A 291 26.89 14.04 3.64
N HIS A 292 27.37 13.48 2.52
CA HIS A 292 27.48 12.04 2.28
C HIS A 292 26.15 11.29 2.52
N THR A 293 25.02 11.96 2.33
CA THR A 293 23.68 11.36 2.51
C THR A 293 22.98 11.13 1.18
N THR A 294 22.06 10.16 1.16
CA THR A 294 21.20 9.89 0.00
C THR A 294 19.77 10.21 0.34
N GLN A 295 19.11 10.99 -0.51
CA GLN A 295 17.67 11.21 -0.46
C GLN A 295 16.96 10.35 -1.51
N SER A 296 15.87 9.71 -1.11
CA SER A 296 15.06 8.85 -1.99
C SER A 296 13.60 9.19 -1.86
N LYS A 297 12.91 9.35 -2.99
CA LYS A 297 11.46 9.56 -3.02
C LYS A 297 10.76 8.21 -3.08
N PHE A 298 9.85 7.97 -2.14
CA PHE A 298 9.00 6.78 -2.15
C PHE A 298 7.66 7.09 -2.81
N GLY A 299 7.20 6.19 -3.67
CA GLY A 299 5.78 6.10 -4.00
C GLY A 299 5.06 5.37 -2.87
N THR A 300 3.88 5.82 -2.50
CA THR A 300 3.11 5.26 -1.38
C THR A 300 1.67 4.97 -1.80
N ALA A 301 1.11 3.88 -1.27
CA ALA A 301 -0.31 3.58 -1.38
C ALA A 301 -0.87 3.13 -0.05
N ILE A 302 -2.07 3.60 0.28
CA ILE A 302 -2.77 3.30 1.52
C ILE A 302 -4.17 2.76 1.18
N SER A 303 -4.55 1.67 1.83
CA SER A 303 -5.86 1.05 1.65
C SER A 303 -6.97 1.79 2.40
N PRO A 304 -8.25 1.58 2.08
CA PRO A 304 -9.32 1.89 3.02
C PRO A 304 -9.19 1.05 4.28
N VAL A 305 -9.93 1.44 5.33
CA VAL A 305 -10.05 0.64 6.55
C VAL A 305 -11.08 -0.46 6.30
N TYR A 306 -10.61 -1.71 6.31
CA TYR A 306 -11.45 -2.89 6.18
C TYR A 306 -11.98 -3.33 7.54
N LYS A 307 -13.00 -4.20 7.51
CA LYS A 307 -13.68 -4.72 8.69
C LYS A 307 -13.80 -6.23 8.59
N SER A 308 -13.37 -6.95 9.62
CA SER A 308 -13.60 -8.39 9.77
C SER A 308 -15.07 -8.68 10.15
N LYS A 309 -15.49 -9.93 10.02
CA LYS A 309 -16.87 -10.34 10.33
C LYS A 309 -17.11 -10.26 11.83
N TYR A 310 -16.18 -10.80 12.61
CA TYR A 310 -16.21 -10.80 14.08
C TYR A 310 -15.23 -9.79 14.66
N SER A 311 -15.50 -9.33 15.88
CA SER A 311 -14.70 -8.34 16.62
C SER A 311 -13.31 -8.79 17.05
N SER A 312 -13.06 -10.09 17.00
CA SER A 312 -11.80 -10.71 17.41
C SER A 312 -11.23 -11.52 16.26
N ALA A 313 -10.36 -10.88 15.47
CA ALA A 313 -9.55 -11.51 14.44
C ALA A 313 -8.05 -11.40 14.75
N PHE A 314 -7.29 -12.41 14.35
CA PHE A 314 -5.84 -12.49 14.54
C PHE A 314 -5.16 -12.76 13.20
N LEU A 315 -4.19 -11.93 12.84
CA LEU A 315 -3.49 -12.05 11.57
C LEU A 315 -2.54 -13.26 11.59
N GLU A 316 -2.73 -14.22 10.70
CA GLU A 316 -1.90 -15.43 10.68
C GLU A 316 -0.80 -15.38 9.62
N GLU A 317 -1.13 -14.81 8.45
CA GLU A 317 -0.28 -14.93 7.27
C GLU A 317 -0.57 -13.85 6.23
N ILE A 318 0.47 -13.52 5.47
CA ILE A 318 0.40 -12.68 4.29
C ILE A 318 0.98 -13.46 3.12
N GLU A 319 0.25 -13.51 2.01
CA GLU A 319 0.75 -13.99 0.74
C GLU A 319 0.85 -12.82 -0.24
N LEU A 320 1.96 -12.75 -0.96
CA LEU A 320 2.35 -11.62 -1.79
C LEU A 320 2.80 -12.15 -3.14
N LYS A 321 2.26 -11.59 -4.23
CA LYS A 321 2.78 -11.80 -5.57
C LYS A 321 3.44 -10.51 -6.07
N ALA A 322 4.76 -10.48 -6.11
CA ALA A 322 5.52 -9.25 -6.39
C ALA A 322 6.86 -9.51 -7.08
N VAL A 323 7.36 -8.54 -7.82
CA VAL A 323 8.71 -8.51 -8.36
C VAL A 323 9.46 -7.39 -7.67
N VAL A 324 10.59 -7.70 -7.02
CA VAL A 324 11.43 -6.70 -6.36
C VAL A 324 12.84 -6.76 -6.96
N PRO A 325 13.15 -5.90 -7.95
CA PRO A 325 14.47 -5.90 -8.56
C PRO A 325 15.60 -5.58 -7.57
N LYS A 326 16.82 -6.00 -7.91
CA LYS A 326 18.01 -5.74 -7.07
C LYS A 326 18.19 -4.23 -6.84
N SER A 327 18.54 -3.86 -5.61
CA SER A 327 18.77 -2.47 -5.19
C SER A 327 17.53 -1.57 -5.20
N SER A 328 16.36 -2.07 -5.61
CA SER A 328 15.07 -1.43 -5.35
C SER A 328 14.55 -1.82 -3.95
N ALA A 329 13.48 -1.17 -3.47
CA ALA A 329 12.91 -1.51 -2.17
C ALA A 329 11.38 -1.44 -2.17
N MET A 330 10.77 -2.43 -1.51
CA MET A 330 9.35 -2.47 -1.21
C MET A 330 9.17 -2.60 0.29
N GLU A 331 8.33 -1.74 0.87
CA GLU A 331 7.99 -1.75 2.29
C GLU A 331 6.49 -1.99 2.44
N LEU A 332 6.11 -3.01 3.19
CA LEU A 332 4.71 -3.32 3.50
C LEU A 332 4.44 -3.06 4.98
N TYR A 333 3.31 -2.44 5.26
CA TYR A 333 2.87 -2.09 6.61
C TYR A 333 1.41 -2.46 6.81
N PHE A 334 1.06 -2.85 8.03
CA PHE A 334 -0.30 -3.09 8.48
C PHE A 334 -0.57 -2.32 9.76
N ARG A 335 -1.83 -1.99 10.00
CA ARG A 335 -2.27 -1.55 11.31
C ARG A 335 -3.66 -2.08 11.59
N VAL A 336 -3.92 -2.33 12.85
CA VAL A 336 -5.12 -3.03 13.30
C VAL A 336 -5.70 -2.37 14.54
N SER A 337 -7.02 -2.48 14.72
CA SER A 337 -7.74 -1.91 15.87
C SER A 337 -9.01 -2.69 16.20
N PRO A 338 -9.40 -2.80 17.48
CA PRO A 338 -10.71 -3.30 17.88
C PRO A 338 -11.84 -2.29 17.60
N THR A 339 -11.51 -1.00 17.50
CA THR A 339 -12.46 0.10 17.23
C THR A 339 -12.22 0.73 15.86
N THR A 340 -13.25 1.38 15.31
CA THR A 340 -13.14 2.09 14.03
C THR A 340 -12.14 3.24 14.12
N PHE A 341 -11.41 3.50 13.04
CA PHE A 341 -10.48 4.63 12.93
C PHE A 341 -10.50 5.20 11.51
N HIS A 342 -10.00 6.42 11.35
CA HIS A 342 -9.99 7.09 10.05
C HIS A 342 -8.78 6.63 9.21
N PRO A 343 -8.88 6.46 7.88
CA PRO A 343 -7.76 6.01 7.05
C PRO A 343 -6.47 6.84 7.17
N THR A 344 -6.59 8.12 7.53
CA THR A 344 -5.48 9.08 7.65
C THR A 344 -5.12 9.46 9.09
N SER A 345 -5.77 8.88 10.11
CA SER A 345 -5.43 9.19 11.50
C SER A 345 -4.00 8.72 11.85
N GLU A 346 -3.35 9.41 12.79
CA GLU A 346 -2.00 9.06 13.26
C GLU A 346 -1.95 7.68 13.94
N GLY A 347 -2.96 7.36 14.73
CA GLY A 347 -3.19 6.03 15.30
C GLY A 347 -4.23 5.24 14.51
N PRO A 348 -4.23 3.89 14.56
CA PRO A 348 -3.25 3.03 15.24
C PRO A 348 -1.87 3.03 14.58
N ALA A 349 -0.86 2.60 15.32
CA ALA A 349 0.53 2.54 14.84
C ALA A 349 0.70 1.53 13.69
N TRP A 350 1.59 1.87 12.75
CA TRP A 350 1.95 0.99 11.64
C TRP A 350 2.96 -0.07 12.07
N ILE A 351 2.62 -1.32 11.79
CA ILE A 351 3.42 -2.52 11.96
C ILE A 351 4.05 -2.81 10.60
N ALA A 352 5.38 -2.74 10.48
CA ALA A 352 6.05 -3.13 9.23
C ALA A 352 5.98 -4.65 9.00
N VAL A 353 6.23 -5.11 7.80
CA VAL A 353 6.46 -6.53 7.50
C VAL A 353 7.90 -6.61 6.99
N ASP A 354 8.71 -7.50 7.59
CA ASP A 354 10.11 -7.61 7.22
C ASP A 354 10.27 -8.33 5.87
N LEU A 355 10.35 -7.55 4.79
CA LEU A 355 10.56 -8.05 3.43
C LEU A 355 12.04 -8.18 3.06
N ARG A 356 12.99 -7.96 3.98
CA ARG A 356 14.44 -8.02 3.65
C ARG A 356 14.91 -9.42 3.27
N LYS A 357 14.20 -10.45 3.74
CA LYS A 357 14.45 -11.86 3.39
C LYS A 357 13.35 -12.42 2.50
N LEU A 358 12.78 -11.61 1.60
CA LEU A 358 11.65 -12.00 0.76
C LEU A 358 11.88 -13.35 0.05
N GLU A 359 13.07 -13.57 -0.50
CA GLU A 359 13.45 -14.83 -1.17
C GLU A 359 13.34 -16.07 -0.26
N SER A 360 13.54 -15.93 1.06
CA SER A 360 13.37 -17.05 2.00
C SER A 360 11.92 -17.46 2.23
N PHE A 361 10.97 -16.61 1.81
CA PHE A 361 9.53 -16.84 1.90
C PHE A 361 8.92 -17.29 0.57
N LYS A 362 9.76 -17.55 -0.44
CA LYS A 362 9.32 -17.96 -1.77
C LYS A 362 8.60 -19.30 -1.72
N LEU A 363 7.48 -19.39 -2.43
CA LEU A 363 6.72 -20.63 -2.55
C LEU A 363 7.33 -21.53 -3.62
N ASP A 364 7.46 -22.83 -3.33
CA ASP A 364 7.77 -23.88 -4.31
C ASP A 364 6.54 -24.12 -5.20
N THR A 365 6.21 -23.14 -6.04
CA THR A 365 5.10 -23.17 -6.99
C THR A 365 5.62 -22.86 -8.38
N LEU A 366 4.81 -23.16 -9.40
CA LEU A 366 5.10 -22.79 -10.79
C LEU A 366 5.15 -21.26 -11.01
N ASP A 367 4.72 -20.46 -10.02
CA ASP A 367 4.71 -19.00 -10.07
C ASP A 367 5.94 -18.42 -9.34
N PRO A 368 6.94 -17.90 -10.06
CA PRO A 368 8.24 -17.53 -9.48
C PRO A 368 8.19 -16.26 -8.62
N ASP A 369 7.07 -15.55 -8.58
CA ASP A 369 6.94 -14.23 -7.92
C ASP A 369 6.05 -14.30 -6.66
N SER A 370 5.73 -15.50 -6.17
CA SER A 370 4.80 -15.71 -5.07
C SER A 370 5.52 -16.05 -3.76
N TYR A 371 5.19 -15.31 -2.70
CA TYR A 371 5.82 -15.40 -1.38
C TYR A 371 4.77 -15.54 -0.29
N ARG A 372 5.09 -16.34 0.74
CA ARG A 372 4.20 -16.62 1.87
C ARG A 372 4.91 -16.37 3.20
N ILE A 373 4.43 -15.39 3.94
CA ILE A 373 5.02 -14.90 5.18
C ILE A 373 4.13 -15.32 6.34
N SER A 374 4.56 -16.34 7.09
CA SER A 374 3.88 -16.76 8.32
C SER A 374 4.19 -15.82 9.47
N LEU A 375 3.16 -15.36 10.15
CA LEU A 375 3.29 -14.40 11.25
C LEU A 375 3.21 -15.06 12.64
N LYS A 376 2.91 -16.37 12.71
CA LYS A 376 2.73 -17.13 13.96
C LYS A 376 3.94 -17.10 14.92
N ASN A 377 5.17 -17.00 14.40
CA ASN A 377 6.40 -17.00 15.23
C ASN A 377 7.17 -15.67 15.21
N SER A 378 6.95 -14.81 14.22
CA SER A 378 7.74 -13.58 14.01
C SER A 378 7.25 -12.40 14.84
N LEU A 379 5.97 -12.38 15.24
CA LEU A 379 5.35 -11.24 15.94
C LEU A 379 5.75 -11.07 17.41
N LYS A 380 6.14 -12.14 18.12
CA LYS A 380 6.64 -12.05 19.52
C LYS A 380 7.86 -11.13 19.61
N LYS A 381 8.73 -11.15 18.59
CA LYS A 381 9.89 -10.25 18.48
C LYS A 381 9.55 -8.90 17.85
N PHE A 382 8.51 -8.86 17.01
CA PHE A 382 8.13 -7.72 16.17
C PHE A 382 7.36 -6.62 16.91
N LEU A 383 6.56 -6.99 17.92
CA LEU A 383 5.72 -6.05 18.69
C LEU A 383 6.39 -5.56 19.98
N GLY A 384 7.62 -5.98 20.30
CA GLY A 384 8.27 -5.65 21.57
C GLY A 384 7.55 -6.18 22.81
N ILE A 385 6.66 -7.17 22.64
CA ILE A 385 5.89 -7.78 23.73
C ILE A 385 6.79 -8.84 24.36
N SER A 386 7.41 -8.51 25.50
CA SER A 386 8.32 -9.38 26.26
C SER A 386 7.60 -10.46 27.07
N GLU A 387 6.28 -10.57 26.99
CA GLU A 387 5.49 -11.53 27.76
C GLU A 387 4.92 -12.64 26.88
N ASN A 388 4.81 -13.84 27.48
CA ASN A 388 4.21 -15.07 26.96
C ASN A 388 2.69 -14.94 26.63
N ARG A 389 2.24 -13.83 26.05
CA ARG A 389 0.89 -13.67 25.50
C ARG A 389 0.95 -14.02 24.01
N GLU A 390 0.50 -15.23 23.69
CA GLU A 390 0.61 -15.82 22.35
C GLU A 390 -0.29 -15.20 21.29
N ASP A 391 -1.15 -14.25 21.66
CA ASP A 391 -2.13 -13.66 20.76
C ASP A 391 -1.74 -12.21 20.40
N LEU A 392 -1.61 -11.96 19.10
CA LEU A 392 -1.73 -10.63 18.48
C LEU A 392 -2.86 -9.82 19.13
N LEU A 393 -2.78 -8.49 19.15
CA LEU A 393 -3.95 -7.68 19.54
C LEU A 393 -5.13 -8.06 18.64
N PRO A 394 -6.26 -8.55 19.21
CA PRO A 394 -7.42 -8.90 18.41
C PRO A 394 -7.92 -7.65 17.70
N PHE A 395 -8.29 -7.79 16.44
CA PHE A 395 -8.77 -6.67 15.65
C PHE A 395 -10.14 -6.93 15.05
N ARG A 396 -10.83 -5.81 14.83
CA ARG A 396 -12.03 -5.74 14.01
C ARG A 396 -11.80 -4.96 12.73
N TYR A 397 -10.93 -3.96 12.81
CA TYR A 397 -10.61 -3.04 11.74
C TYR A 397 -9.14 -3.15 11.39
N TYR A 398 -8.83 -3.18 10.10
CA TYR A 398 -7.46 -3.28 9.62
C TYR A 398 -7.24 -2.43 8.38
N GLN A 399 -6.01 -1.97 8.22
CA GLN A 399 -5.57 -1.17 7.07
C GLN A 399 -4.15 -1.57 6.71
N TRP A 400 -3.80 -1.46 5.44
CA TRP A 400 -2.44 -1.71 4.97
C TRP A 400 -1.91 -0.54 4.14
N ARG A 401 -0.60 -0.45 4.09
CA ARG A 401 0.14 0.55 3.33
C ARG A 401 1.34 -0.09 2.70
N ILE A 402 1.65 0.31 1.48
CA ILE A 402 2.85 -0.10 0.77
C ILE A 402 3.64 1.11 0.30
N LYS A 403 4.97 0.97 0.25
CA LYS A 403 5.86 1.96 -0.33
C LYS A 403 6.84 1.31 -1.30
N PHE A 404 7.09 1.97 -2.42
CA PHE A 404 8.09 1.56 -3.41
C PHE A 404 9.19 2.60 -3.54
N LYS A 405 10.40 2.10 -3.75
CA LYS A 405 11.57 2.85 -4.14
C LYS A 405 12.22 2.14 -5.32
N SER A 406 12.57 2.91 -6.35
CA SER A 406 13.39 2.47 -7.47
C SER A 406 14.80 2.08 -7.03
N ASP A 407 15.52 1.44 -7.93
CA ASP A 407 16.97 1.27 -7.83
C ASP A 407 17.69 2.64 -7.79
N PRO A 408 18.97 2.69 -7.36
CA PRO A 408 19.72 3.95 -7.29
C PRO A 408 19.75 4.73 -8.60
N SER A 409 19.77 4.04 -9.74
CA SER A 409 19.73 4.65 -11.06
C SER A 409 18.33 5.03 -11.58
N GLY A 410 17.23 4.70 -10.90
CA GLY A 410 15.88 5.06 -11.37
C GLY A 410 15.42 4.32 -12.64
N ASN A 411 16.03 3.17 -12.95
CA ASN A 411 15.74 2.34 -14.13
C ASN A 411 14.75 1.21 -13.84
N GLN A 412 14.75 0.68 -12.61
CA GLN A 412 13.95 -0.47 -12.20
C GLN A 412 13.12 -0.12 -10.96
N THR A 413 11.94 -0.72 -10.85
CA THR A 413 11.01 -0.48 -9.75
C THR A 413 10.35 -1.78 -9.30
N PRO A 414 9.95 -1.90 -8.01
CA PRO A 414 9.12 -2.99 -7.57
C PRO A 414 7.74 -2.97 -8.22
N GLU A 415 7.17 -4.16 -8.38
CA GLU A 415 5.82 -4.38 -8.89
C GLU A 415 5.03 -5.27 -7.92
N LEU A 416 3.81 -4.86 -7.57
CA LEU A 416 2.88 -5.68 -6.79
C LEU A 416 1.71 -6.11 -7.68
N LYS A 417 1.54 -7.42 -7.84
CA LYS A 417 0.48 -8.04 -8.64
C LYS A 417 -0.68 -8.52 -7.76
N ASN A 418 -0.39 -9.02 -6.56
CA ASN A 418 -1.41 -9.49 -5.63
C ASN A 418 -0.96 -9.40 -4.17
N LEU A 419 -1.90 -9.15 -3.27
CA LEU A 419 -1.70 -9.21 -1.83
C LEU A 419 -2.90 -9.91 -1.19
N THR A 420 -2.64 -11.01 -0.50
CA THR A 420 -3.64 -11.82 0.18
C THR A 420 -3.34 -11.84 1.68
N LEU A 421 -4.39 -11.69 2.47
CA LEU A 421 -4.35 -11.67 3.93
C LEU A 421 -5.11 -12.87 4.47
N THR A 422 -4.47 -13.64 5.34
CA THR A 422 -5.13 -14.76 6.04
C THR A 422 -5.16 -14.47 7.53
N TYR A 423 -6.36 -14.45 8.10
CA TYR A 423 -6.57 -14.18 9.52
C TYR A 423 -7.57 -15.17 10.13
N ARG A 424 -7.37 -15.47 11.40
CA ARG A 424 -8.22 -16.35 12.20
C ARG A 424 -9.27 -15.52 12.93
N GLU A 425 -10.54 -15.85 12.74
CA GLU A 425 -11.63 -15.20 13.47
C GLU A 425 -12.09 -16.04 14.67
N THR A 426 -12.42 -15.37 15.78
CA THR A 426 -13.06 -16.01 16.93
C THR A 426 -14.58 -15.93 16.74
N ILE A 427 -15.20 -17.11 16.61
CA ILE A 427 -16.66 -17.21 16.50
C ILE A 427 -17.32 -17.15 17.90
N PRO A 428 -18.56 -16.65 18.00
CA PRO A 428 -19.32 -16.73 19.24
C PRO A 428 -19.49 -18.19 19.68
N PRO A 429 -19.57 -18.46 21.00
CA PRO A 429 -19.88 -19.79 21.50
C PRO A 429 -21.24 -20.29 21.01
N VAL A 430 -21.42 -21.61 21.02
CA VAL A 430 -22.72 -22.23 20.79
C VAL A 430 -23.67 -21.95 21.94
N ARG A 431 -24.97 -22.02 21.63
CA ARG A 431 -26.05 -21.88 22.61
C ARG A 431 -25.85 -22.85 23.79
N PRO A 432 -25.88 -22.39 25.05
CA PRO A 432 -25.83 -23.28 26.21
C PRO A 432 -27.04 -24.22 26.26
N LEU A 433 -26.84 -25.43 26.77
CA LEU A 433 -27.84 -26.49 26.79
C LEU A 433 -28.16 -26.98 28.21
N GLY A 434 -29.38 -27.46 28.39
CA GLY A 434 -29.80 -28.16 29.60
C GLY A 434 -30.03 -27.26 30.81
N LEU A 435 -30.37 -25.98 30.59
CA LEU A 435 -30.81 -25.08 31.65
C LEU A 435 -32.07 -25.63 32.33
N LYS A 436 -32.05 -25.74 33.66
CA LYS A 436 -33.14 -26.20 34.52
C LYS A 436 -33.06 -25.51 35.89
N VAL A 437 -34.14 -25.55 36.65
CA VAL A 437 -34.10 -25.22 38.09
C VAL A 437 -33.46 -26.38 38.85
N ALA A 438 -32.53 -26.08 39.76
CA ALA A 438 -31.92 -27.08 40.62
C ALA A 438 -32.93 -27.59 41.66
N GLU A 439 -32.95 -28.91 41.90
CA GLU A 439 -33.79 -29.52 42.93
C GLU A 439 -33.24 -29.13 44.32
N ASN A 440 -34.12 -28.67 45.22
CA ASN A 440 -33.89 -28.25 46.62
C ASN A 440 -33.33 -26.84 46.90
N THR A 441 -34.01 -25.77 46.47
CA THR A 441 -33.81 -24.44 47.09
C THR A 441 -35.10 -23.61 47.01
N ILE A 442 -36.01 -23.84 47.96
CA ILE A 442 -36.97 -22.82 48.39
C ILE A 442 -36.62 -22.59 49.85
N ASP A 443 -35.63 -21.72 50.10
CA ASP A 443 -35.38 -21.24 51.45
C ASP A 443 -36.48 -20.25 51.83
N ASP A 444 -36.94 -20.30 53.08
CA ASP A 444 -37.91 -19.36 53.67
C ASP A 444 -37.38 -17.91 53.74
N SER A 445 -36.17 -17.63 53.25
CA SER A 445 -35.49 -16.33 53.31
C SER A 445 -35.71 -15.39 52.10
N GLY A 446 -36.79 -15.58 51.33
CA GLY A 446 -37.20 -14.70 50.22
C GLY A 446 -37.08 -15.32 48.82
N PRO A 447 -37.56 -14.64 47.76
CA PRO A 447 -37.58 -15.19 46.41
C PRO A 447 -36.15 -15.34 45.86
N SER A 448 -35.69 -16.59 45.78
CA SER A 448 -34.39 -16.99 45.23
C SER A 448 -34.55 -18.22 44.32
N VAL A 449 -33.69 -18.35 43.32
CA VAL A 449 -33.71 -19.47 42.36
C VAL A 449 -32.31 -19.97 42.10
N CYS A 450 -32.09 -21.28 42.20
CA CYS A 450 -30.87 -21.91 41.75
C CYS A 450 -31.07 -22.52 40.37
N LEU A 451 -30.27 -22.06 39.41
CA LEU A 451 -30.28 -22.51 38.03
C LEU A 451 -29.13 -23.48 37.81
N SER A 452 -29.38 -24.49 36.98
CA SER A 452 -28.42 -25.52 36.65
C SER A 452 -28.35 -25.79 35.16
N TRP A 453 -27.14 -25.94 34.61
CA TRP A 453 -26.93 -26.24 33.19
C TRP A 453 -25.66 -27.04 32.95
N LYS A 454 -25.48 -27.52 31.71
CA LYS A 454 -24.23 -28.19 31.30
C LYS A 454 -23.23 -27.16 30.82
N SER A 455 -21.97 -27.29 31.26
CA SER A 455 -20.89 -26.44 30.74
C SER A 455 -20.73 -26.59 29.21
N ASN A 456 -20.34 -25.50 28.57
CA ASN A 456 -20.12 -25.39 27.15
C ASN A 456 -18.85 -26.15 26.78
N PRO A 457 -18.85 -26.91 25.68
CA PRO A 457 -17.67 -27.68 25.25
C PRO A 457 -16.48 -26.81 24.86
N GLU A 458 -16.70 -25.53 24.52
CA GLU A 458 -15.65 -24.66 24.03
C GLU A 458 -14.67 -24.28 25.15
N ARG A 459 -13.40 -24.63 24.93
CA ARG A 459 -12.29 -24.28 25.83
C ARG A 459 -12.22 -22.78 26.14
N GLU A 460 -12.59 -21.94 25.18
CA GLU A 460 -12.58 -20.48 25.32
C GLU A 460 -13.72 -19.92 26.19
N VAL A 461 -14.79 -20.69 26.42
CA VAL A 461 -15.81 -20.38 27.43
C VAL A 461 -15.33 -20.83 28.81
N ILE A 462 -14.67 -21.99 28.88
CA ILE A 462 -14.15 -22.56 30.13
C ILE A 462 -12.95 -21.76 30.66
N ASN A 463 -12.07 -21.30 29.77
CA ASN A 463 -10.80 -20.66 30.11
C ASN A 463 -10.82 -19.17 29.73
N GLY A 464 -11.29 -18.34 30.67
CA GLY A 464 -11.39 -16.88 30.50
C GLY A 464 -12.71 -16.37 29.91
N GLY A 465 -13.64 -17.27 29.58
CA GLY A 465 -15.03 -16.95 29.23
C GLY A 465 -15.98 -17.23 30.39
N GLY A 466 -17.28 -17.36 30.10
CA GLY A 466 -18.28 -17.68 31.12
C GLY A 466 -19.71 -17.54 30.62
N TYR A 467 -20.63 -17.22 31.54
CA TYR A 467 -22.06 -17.10 31.25
C TYR A 467 -22.66 -15.77 31.72
N PHE A 468 -23.74 -15.40 31.05
CA PHE A 468 -24.70 -14.40 31.53
C PHE A 468 -26.04 -15.06 31.78
N ILE A 469 -26.71 -14.67 32.86
CA ILE A 469 -28.06 -15.11 33.16
C ILE A 469 -29.02 -13.97 32.85
N HIS A 470 -29.95 -14.22 31.95
CA HIS A 470 -30.96 -13.29 31.50
C HIS A 470 -32.29 -13.68 32.13
N TYR A 471 -33.06 -12.70 32.56
CA TYR A 471 -34.34 -12.96 33.20
C TYR A 471 -35.40 -11.91 32.88
N GLY A 472 -36.67 -12.31 32.91
CA GLY A 472 -37.79 -11.45 32.56
C GLY A 472 -39.15 -12.05 32.92
N ILE A 473 -40.22 -11.30 32.66
CA ILE A 473 -41.61 -11.74 32.90
C ILE A 473 -42.25 -12.41 31.67
N HIS A 474 -41.50 -12.55 30.57
CA HIS A 474 -41.96 -13.19 29.34
C HIS A 474 -40.80 -13.98 28.69
N PRO A 475 -41.02 -15.18 28.12
CA PRO A 475 -39.95 -16.06 27.60
C PRO A 475 -39.09 -15.44 26.48
N ASP A 476 -39.65 -14.49 25.73
CA ASP A 476 -38.96 -13.77 24.64
C ASP A 476 -38.47 -12.38 25.02
N ARG A 477 -38.79 -11.88 26.23
CA ARG A 477 -38.43 -10.54 26.67
C ARG A 477 -37.69 -10.59 28.01
N MET A 478 -36.38 -10.80 27.91
CA MET A 478 -35.46 -10.70 29.06
C MET A 478 -35.19 -9.23 29.34
N VAL A 479 -35.48 -8.78 30.57
CA VAL A 479 -35.36 -7.37 30.97
C VAL A 479 -34.12 -7.14 31.84
N GLY A 480 -33.69 -8.15 32.60
CA GLY A 480 -32.49 -8.10 33.43
C GLY A 480 -31.41 -9.07 32.97
N ILE A 481 -30.15 -8.73 33.23
CA ILE A 481 -28.98 -9.57 32.93
C ILE A 481 -28.06 -9.57 34.14
N VAL A 482 -27.79 -10.74 34.73
CA VAL A 482 -26.78 -10.95 35.76
C VAL A 482 -25.45 -11.30 35.09
N ARG A 483 -24.42 -10.50 35.38
CA ARG A 483 -23.03 -10.67 34.94
C ARG A 483 -22.15 -10.75 36.19
N GLY A 484 -21.22 -11.70 36.23
CA GLY A 484 -20.17 -11.67 37.25
C GLY A 484 -19.05 -10.70 36.86
N THR A 485 -18.27 -10.24 37.83
CA THR A 485 -17.08 -9.39 37.64
C THR A 485 -15.82 -10.24 37.69
N TYR A 486 -14.89 -10.00 36.76
CA TYR A 486 -13.53 -10.52 36.92
C TYR A 486 -12.83 -9.67 37.97
N PRO A 487 -12.21 -10.27 39.00
CA PRO A 487 -11.34 -9.51 39.87
C PRO A 487 -10.19 -8.96 39.02
N LEU A 488 -9.93 -7.64 39.12
CA LEU A 488 -8.85 -6.95 38.41
C LEU A 488 -7.45 -7.51 38.75
N THR A 489 -7.36 -8.37 39.77
CA THR A 489 -6.15 -9.03 40.27
C THR A 489 -6.45 -10.51 40.55
N ASN A 490 -5.60 -11.43 40.10
CA ASN A 490 -5.72 -12.89 40.33
C ASN A 490 -5.58 -13.32 41.83
N GLU A 491 -5.62 -12.39 42.77
CA GLU A 491 -5.54 -12.67 44.20
C GLU A 491 -6.95 -12.67 44.81
N ALA A 492 -7.28 -13.75 45.53
CA ALA A 492 -8.47 -13.78 46.36
C ALA A 492 -8.41 -12.62 47.38
N PRO A 493 -9.49 -11.84 47.56
CA PRO A 493 -9.47 -10.66 48.41
C PRO A 493 -9.13 -11.04 49.86
N ASN A 494 -7.96 -10.63 50.33
CA ASN A 494 -7.53 -10.81 51.72
C ASN A 494 -8.27 -9.81 52.61
N LYS A 495 -9.06 -10.30 53.57
CA LYS A 495 -9.88 -9.47 54.49
C LYS A 495 -9.09 -8.41 55.26
N LYS A 496 -7.75 -8.52 55.34
CA LYS A 496 -6.89 -7.65 56.14
C LYS A 496 -6.25 -6.47 55.37
N THR A 497 -6.30 -6.43 54.04
CA THR A 497 -5.65 -5.38 53.21
C THR A 497 -6.63 -4.68 52.25
N ARG A 498 -7.88 -4.55 52.67
CA ARG A 498 -8.99 -4.07 51.81
C ARG A 498 -8.87 -2.58 51.48
N THR A 499 -8.60 -2.24 50.22
CA THR A 499 -9.07 -0.97 49.64
C THR A 499 -10.60 -1.00 49.54
N LYS A 500 -11.26 0.08 49.97
CA LYS A 500 -12.74 0.17 49.97
C LYS A 500 -13.29 0.29 48.54
N HIS A 501 -13.48 -0.84 47.88
CA HIS A 501 -14.31 -0.94 46.68
C HIS A 501 -15.77 -1.25 47.05
N PRO A 502 -16.77 -0.79 46.25
CA PRO A 502 -18.16 -1.23 46.36
C PRO A 502 -18.27 -2.76 46.49
N ALA A 503 -19.24 -3.24 47.27
CA ALA A 503 -19.45 -4.68 47.45
C ALA A 503 -19.78 -5.41 46.13
N SER A 504 -20.26 -4.65 45.14
CA SER A 504 -20.63 -5.09 43.80
C SER A 504 -19.42 -5.40 42.90
N ASP A 505 -18.24 -4.82 43.13
CA ASP A 505 -17.01 -5.13 42.36
C ASP A 505 -16.51 -6.59 42.52
N TYR A 506 -17.09 -7.35 43.45
CA TYR A 506 -16.66 -8.69 43.85
C TYR A 506 -17.69 -9.80 43.53
N LEU A 507 -18.59 -9.59 42.57
CA LEU A 507 -19.45 -10.68 42.12
C LEU A 507 -18.61 -11.72 41.37
N ASP A 508 -18.55 -12.95 41.88
CA ASP A 508 -17.77 -14.00 41.21
C ASP A 508 -18.21 -14.18 39.74
N PRO A 509 -17.26 -14.33 38.80
CA PRO A 509 -17.61 -14.59 37.41
C PRO A 509 -18.38 -15.92 37.34
N ILE A 510 -19.46 -15.96 36.54
CA ILE A 510 -20.16 -17.20 36.26
C ILE A 510 -19.31 -17.98 35.25
N THR A 511 -18.34 -18.74 35.75
CA THR A 511 -17.35 -19.40 34.91
C THR A 511 -17.91 -20.66 34.24
N GLY A 512 -17.17 -21.18 33.25
CA GLY A 512 -17.39 -22.52 32.69
C GLY A 512 -16.94 -23.68 33.57
N LEU A 513 -16.51 -23.41 34.81
CA LEU A 513 -15.98 -24.40 35.74
C LEU A 513 -16.84 -24.46 37.01
N PRO A 514 -17.01 -25.65 37.61
CA PRO A 514 -17.59 -25.75 38.95
C PRO A 514 -16.68 -25.12 40.01
N ASP A 515 -17.28 -24.77 41.15
CA ASP A 515 -16.58 -24.17 42.28
C ASP A 515 -15.33 -24.97 42.69
N GLY A 516 -14.20 -24.26 42.83
CA GLY A 516 -12.92 -24.84 43.27
C GLY A 516 -12.18 -25.70 42.23
N LYS A 517 -12.59 -25.72 40.97
CA LYS A 517 -11.93 -26.48 39.89
C LYS A 517 -11.08 -25.59 38.97
N ASN A 518 -9.95 -26.13 38.51
CA ASN A 518 -9.01 -25.44 37.61
C ASN A 518 -9.05 -26.05 36.20
N ALA A 519 -8.64 -25.26 35.19
CA ALA A 519 -8.64 -25.63 33.77
C ALA A 519 -7.66 -26.74 33.35
N GLY A 520 -6.94 -27.38 34.29
CA GLY A 520 -5.88 -28.36 34.01
C GLY A 520 -6.37 -29.74 33.56
N SER A 521 -7.66 -30.05 33.69
CA SER A 521 -8.22 -31.38 33.41
C SER A 521 -9.63 -31.28 32.80
N ILE A 522 -9.76 -30.51 31.72
CA ILE A 522 -11.04 -30.18 31.04
C ILE A 522 -11.75 -31.42 30.46
N GLN A 523 -11.01 -32.47 30.08
CA GLN A 523 -11.58 -33.67 29.45
C GLN A 523 -12.44 -34.55 30.37
N GLU A 524 -12.36 -34.37 31.70
CA GLU A 524 -13.17 -35.14 32.65
C GLU A 524 -14.49 -34.44 33.05
N TYR A 525 -14.75 -33.21 32.59
CA TYR A 525 -15.75 -32.35 33.23
C TYR A 525 -16.78 -31.73 32.27
N TYR A 526 -17.70 -32.56 31.76
CA TYR A 526 -19.05 -32.10 31.39
C TYR A 526 -19.91 -31.96 32.66
N ASN A 527 -19.50 -31.05 33.55
CA ASN A 527 -20.13 -30.93 34.86
C ASN A 527 -21.42 -30.10 34.82
N LYS A 528 -22.32 -30.43 35.73
CA LYS A 528 -23.51 -29.65 36.09
C LYS A 528 -23.03 -28.37 36.80
N LEU A 529 -23.16 -27.22 36.13
CA LEU A 529 -22.93 -25.90 36.73
C LEU A 529 -24.20 -25.49 37.49
N ASN A 530 -24.04 -24.84 38.64
CA ASN A 530 -25.15 -24.36 39.46
C ASN A 530 -24.87 -22.93 39.91
N VAL A 531 -25.84 -22.02 39.73
CA VAL A 531 -25.77 -20.65 40.24
C VAL A 531 -27.11 -20.25 40.82
N CYS A 532 -27.08 -19.70 42.03
CA CYS A 532 -28.26 -19.17 42.71
C CYS A 532 -28.35 -17.66 42.51
N ILE A 533 -29.56 -17.17 42.21
CA ILE A 533 -29.87 -15.76 42.03
C ILE A 533 -30.94 -15.37 43.04
N ASP A 534 -30.69 -14.28 43.74
CA ASP A 534 -31.64 -13.60 44.62
C ASP A 534 -31.68 -12.09 44.33
N ASN A 535 -32.54 -11.36 45.03
CA ASN A 535 -32.63 -9.91 44.89
C ASN A 535 -31.36 -9.17 45.33
N ARG A 536 -30.52 -9.78 46.17
CA ARG A 536 -29.24 -9.19 46.59
C ARG A 536 -28.24 -9.20 45.44
N ILE A 537 -28.11 -10.33 44.74
CA ILE A 537 -27.25 -10.47 43.55
C ILE A 537 -27.72 -9.54 42.44
N ILE A 538 -29.04 -9.44 42.21
CA ILE A 538 -29.62 -8.51 41.23
C ILE A 538 -29.24 -7.06 41.55
N SER A 539 -29.40 -6.65 42.82
CA SER A 539 -29.06 -5.30 43.27
C SER A 539 -27.57 -5.00 43.07
N LEU A 540 -26.69 -5.92 43.47
CA LEU A 540 -25.24 -5.75 43.33
C LEU A 540 -24.83 -5.66 41.85
N ASN A 541 -25.38 -6.51 41.00
CA ASN A 541 -25.06 -6.54 39.57
C ASN A 541 -25.47 -5.24 38.86
N ALA A 542 -26.59 -4.65 39.25
CA ALA A 542 -27.06 -3.44 38.60
C ALA A 542 -26.36 -2.16 39.09
N GLU A 543 -25.75 -2.16 40.27
CA GLU A 543 -24.79 -1.11 40.66
C GLU A 543 -23.59 -1.09 39.69
N ILE A 544 -23.05 -2.26 39.31
CA ILE A 544 -21.94 -2.38 38.34
C ILE A 544 -22.36 -1.86 36.97
N LEU A 545 -23.57 -2.22 36.52
CA LEU A 545 -24.07 -1.88 35.19
C LEU A 545 -24.67 -0.48 35.09
N LEU A 546 -24.78 0.25 36.21
CA LEU A 546 -25.47 1.54 36.31
C LEU A 546 -26.92 1.49 35.78
N GLU A 547 -27.58 0.33 35.92
CA GLU A 547 -28.93 0.09 35.40
C GLU A 547 -30.01 0.58 36.39
N LYS A 548 -30.84 1.54 35.93
CA LYS A 548 -31.86 2.20 36.76
C LYS A 548 -33.18 1.43 36.88
N ASN A 549 -33.48 0.51 35.97
CA ASN A 549 -34.75 -0.22 35.91
C ASN A 549 -34.51 -1.71 36.16
N GLN A 550 -34.45 -2.10 37.44
CA GLN A 550 -34.26 -3.49 37.82
C GLN A 550 -35.59 -4.20 38.04
N LEU A 551 -35.70 -5.38 37.46
CA LEU A 551 -36.78 -6.30 37.76
C LEU A 551 -36.33 -7.14 38.98
N PHE A 552 -36.84 -6.82 40.16
CA PHE A 552 -36.63 -7.69 41.34
C PHE A 552 -37.60 -8.88 41.31
N LEU A 553 -37.16 -10.01 41.84
CA LEU A 553 -37.96 -11.21 42.04
C LEU A 553 -39.01 -10.97 43.13
N LYS A 554 -40.27 -11.31 42.84
CA LYS A 554 -41.41 -11.13 43.73
C LYS A 554 -42.22 -12.41 43.83
N LYS A 555 -42.76 -12.68 45.01
CA LYS A 555 -43.79 -13.71 45.21
C LYS A 555 -45.04 -13.39 44.37
N GLY A 556 -45.75 -14.41 43.93
CA GLY A 556 -46.94 -14.33 43.07
C GLY A 556 -46.66 -13.99 41.61
N THR A 557 -45.40 -13.94 41.16
CA THR A 557 -45.03 -13.60 39.78
C THR A 557 -44.22 -14.72 39.13
N THR A 558 -44.55 -15.04 37.89
CA THR A 558 -43.76 -15.95 37.04
C THR A 558 -42.60 -15.21 36.39
N TYR A 559 -41.41 -15.79 36.49
CA TYR A 559 -40.20 -15.32 35.82
C TYR A 559 -39.68 -16.39 34.87
N TYR A 560 -39.09 -15.93 33.78
CA TYR A 560 -38.41 -16.75 32.79
C TYR A 560 -36.91 -16.46 32.87
N PHE A 561 -36.10 -17.51 32.89
CA PHE A 561 -34.64 -17.43 32.91
C PHE A 561 -34.06 -18.06 31.66
N ARG A 562 -33.03 -17.43 31.10
CA ARG A 562 -32.24 -17.89 29.96
C ARG A 562 -30.77 -17.66 30.23
N ILE A 563 -29.89 -18.42 29.59
CA ILE A 563 -28.45 -18.21 29.72
C ILE A 563 -27.79 -18.02 28.36
N SER A 564 -26.73 -17.23 28.31
CA SER A 564 -25.82 -17.14 27.16
C SER A 564 -24.39 -17.39 27.62
N ALA A 565 -23.59 -18.07 26.79
CA ALA A 565 -22.15 -18.20 27.00
C ALA A 565 -21.41 -17.05 26.31
N TYR A 566 -20.24 -16.67 26.84
CA TYR A 566 -19.29 -15.78 26.19
C TYR A 566 -17.89 -16.41 26.22
N ASN A 567 -17.11 -16.18 25.18
CA ASN A 567 -15.72 -16.67 25.12
C ASN A 567 -14.74 -15.64 25.72
N LYS A 568 -13.47 -16.01 25.90
CA LYS A 568 -12.41 -15.12 26.41
C LYS A 568 -12.18 -13.83 25.62
N ALA A 569 -12.63 -13.77 24.36
CA ALA A 569 -12.50 -12.59 23.51
C ALA A 569 -13.64 -11.58 23.69
N TYR A 570 -14.62 -11.88 24.55
CA TYR A 570 -15.68 -10.95 24.88
C TYR A 570 -15.14 -9.67 25.52
N HIS A 571 -15.61 -8.54 25.00
CA HIS A 571 -15.39 -7.23 25.58
C HIS A 571 -16.68 -6.42 25.47
N PHE A 572 -17.11 -5.79 26.57
CA PHE A 572 -18.42 -5.15 26.68
C PHE A 572 -18.69 -4.05 25.64
N GLN A 573 -17.64 -3.36 25.17
CA GLN A 573 -17.75 -2.30 24.16
C GLN A 573 -17.58 -2.81 22.74
N THR A 574 -16.59 -3.68 22.53
CA THR A 574 -16.07 -4.00 21.18
C THR A 574 -16.39 -5.41 20.74
N GLY A 575 -16.67 -6.33 21.67
CA GLY A 575 -16.82 -7.77 21.46
C GLY A 575 -18.19 -8.34 21.80
N LYS A 576 -19.27 -7.58 21.59
CA LYS A 576 -20.65 -8.03 21.87
C LYS A 576 -21.08 -9.24 21.05
N ASP A 577 -20.48 -9.43 19.88
CA ASP A 577 -20.66 -10.57 18.99
C ASP A 577 -19.92 -11.84 19.45
N GLN A 578 -19.20 -11.79 20.58
CA GLN A 578 -18.53 -12.94 21.20
C GLN A 578 -19.39 -13.61 22.27
N VAL A 579 -20.70 -13.37 22.23
CA VAL A 579 -21.73 -13.95 23.10
C VAL A 579 -22.62 -14.86 22.27
N SER A 580 -22.96 -16.03 22.81
CA SER A 580 -23.84 -17.00 22.18
C SER A 580 -25.28 -16.49 22.07
N PRO A 581 -26.11 -17.11 21.22
CA PRO A 581 -27.56 -17.04 21.36
C PRO A 581 -28.02 -17.52 22.75
N LEU A 582 -29.18 -17.04 23.19
CA LEU A 582 -29.81 -17.45 24.45
C LEU A 582 -30.25 -18.92 24.41
N SER A 583 -30.13 -19.62 25.54
CA SER A 583 -30.69 -20.95 25.78
C SER A 583 -32.22 -20.95 25.65
N ASP A 584 -32.83 -22.13 25.72
CA ASP A 584 -34.27 -22.23 25.88
C ASP A 584 -34.68 -21.68 27.27
N PRO A 585 -35.87 -21.06 27.39
CA PRO A 585 -36.32 -20.46 28.65
C PRO A 585 -36.74 -21.52 29.68
N VAL A 586 -36.46 -21.22 30.94
CA VAL A 586 -36.97 -21.96 32.09
C VAL A 586 -37.92 -21.07 32.88
N GLU A 587 -39.11 -21.58 33.15
CA GLU A 587 -40.14 -20.91 33.92
C GLU A 587 -39.97 -21.19 35.42
N VAL A 588 -40.14 -20.14 36.23
CA VAL A 588 -40.09 -20.21 37.68
C VAL A 588 -41.23 -19.37 38.24
N TYR A 589 -42.15 -20.02 38.95
CA TYR A 589 -43.20 -19.35 39.69
C TYR A 589 -42.84 -19.27 41.17
N PHE A 590 -42.74 -18.05 41.70
CA PHE A 590 -42.61 -17.85 43.13
C PHE A 590 -44.00 -17.84 43.76
N LEU A 591 -44.33 -18.84 44.57
CA LEU A 591 -45.62 -18.94 45.24
C LEU A 591 -45.95 -17.63 45.99
N SER A 592 -47.16 -17.09 45.79
CA SER A 592 -47.72 -16.09 46.69
C SER A 592 -47.97 -16.74 48.05
N GLU A 593 -47.64 -16.05 49.14
CA GLU A 593 -48.11 -16.45 50.47
C GLU A 593 -49.64 -16.47 50.55
#